data_AF-A0A9Q1H7D1-F1
#
_entry.id   AF-A0A9Q1H7D1-F1
#
_cell.length_a   1.000
_cell.length_b   1.000
_cell.length_c   1.000
_cell.angle_alpha   90.00
_cell.angle_beta   90.00
_cell.angle_gamma   90.00
#
_symmetry.space_group_name_H-M   'P 1'
#
loop_
_entity.id
_entity.type
_entity.pdbx_description
1 polymer ?
#
loop_
_entity_poly.entity_id
_entity_poly.type
_entity_poly.pdbx_seq_one_letter_code
_entity_poly.pdbx_strand_id
1 'polypeptide(L)'
;MDQVKQLVRFYFHLGLNHNEIVFRLRQCHGVHFSLTTVRRRLKEMALYGRRKSDLPEVALFVMEELEKHGQLYGYKATHLNCIRKGLKVTQETVRILLQLLDPEGVAYRRSKRLRRRLYRNPGPNYM
;
A
#
# COMPACT_ATOMS: atom_id res chain seq x y z
N MET A 1 15.15 29.68 12.14
CA MET A 1 14.40 28.46 11.77
C MET A 1 14.98 27.28 12.55
N ASP A 2 14.18 26.56 13.33
CA ASP A 2 14.66 25.53 14.28
C ASP A 2 15.35 24.36 13.53
N GLN A 3 16.70 24.35 13.51
CA GLN A 3 17.53 23.31 12.86
C GLN A 3 17.10 21.89 13.27
N VAL A 4 16.62 21.75 14.50
CA VAL A 4 16.17 20.47 15.03
C VAL A 4 14.84 20.02 14.42
N LYS A 5 13.92 20.94 14.07
CA LYS A 5 12.70 20.59 13.32
C LYS A 5 13.04 20.05 11.94
N GLN A 6 14.07 20.60 11.28
CA GLN A 6 14.53 20.10 9.97
C GLN A 6 15.09 18.69 10.07
N LEU A 7 15.86 18.35 11.12
CA LEU A 7 16.36 17.00 11.34
C LEU A 7 15.24 15.98 11.59
N VAL A 8 14.28 16.31 12.48
CA VAL A 8 13.10 15.47 12.73
C VAL A 8 12.33 15.23 11.42
N ARG A 9 12.16 16.28 10.62
CA ARG A 9 11.52 16.19 9.31
C ARG A 9 12.30 15.28 8.37
N PHE A 10 13.61 15.46 8.24
CA PHE A 10 14.48 14.65 7.39
C PHE A 10 14.35 13.15 7.72
N TYR A 11 14.50 12.79 8.99
CA TYR A 11 14.40 11.39 9.42
C TYR A 11 13.00 10.79 9.25
N PHE A 12 11.95 11.60 9.41
CA PHE A 12 10.59 11.16 9.11
C PHE A 12 10.41 10.85 7.62
N HIS A 13 10.95 11.67 6.72
CA HIS A 13 10.86 11.45 5.27
C HIS A 13 11.69 10.24 4.82
N LEU A 14 12.76 9.93 5.56
CA LEU A 14 13.54 8.69 5.38
C LEU A 14 12.71 7.43 5.74
N GLY A 15 11.55 7.58 6.37
CA GLY A 15 10.63 6.49 6.71
C GLY A 15 10.91 5.83 8.07
N LEU A 16 11.78 6.43 8.89
CA LEU A 16 12.12 5.93 10.21
C LEU A 16 10.93 6.00 11.17
N ASN A 17 10.81 5.00 12.04
CA ASN A 17 9.84 4.98 13.11
C ASN A 17 10.20 6.01 14.19
N HIS A 18 9.23 6.44 15.01
CA HIS A 18 9.47 7.49 16.02
C HIS A 18 10.59 7.13 17.02
N ASN A 19 10.69 5.85 17.40
CA ASN A 19 11.79 5.35 18.24
C ASN A 19 13.16 5.49 17.55
N GLU A 20 13.21 5.18 16.25
CA GLU A 20 14.44 5.26 15.46
C GLU A 20 14.84 6.72 15.23
N ILE A 21 13.87 7.62 15.04
CA ILE A 21 14.11 9.06 14.95
C ILE A 21 14.75 9.56 16.25
N VAL A 22 14.21 9.19 17.42
CA VAL A 22 14.81 9.54 18.73
C VAL A 22 16.24 9.01 18.84
N PHE A 23 16.45 7.74 18.47
CA PHE A 23 17.76 7.10 18.52
C PHE A 23 18.78 7.80 17.60
N ARG A 24 18.40 8.10 16.35
CA ARG A 24 19.26 8.79 15.37
C ARG A 24 19.57 10.23 15.76
N LEU A 25 18.60 10.96 16.30
CA LEU A 25 18.83 12.31 16.84
C LEU A 25 19.87 12.31 17.96
N ARG A 26 19.82 11.31 18.85
CA ARG A 26 20.81 11.15 19.92
C ARG A 26 22.17 10.74 19.37
N GLN A 27 22.23 9.73 18.52
CA GLN A 27 23.49 9.14 18.06
C GLN A 27 24.25 10.03 17.07
N CYS A 28 23.56 10.66 16.12
CA CYS A 28 24.19 11.41 15.03
C CYS A 28 24.33 12.90 15.33
N HIS A 29 23.46 13.46 16.18
CA HIS A 29 23.39 14.91 16.41
C HIS A 29 23.53 15.31 17.89
N GLY A 30 23.67 14.35 18.81
CA GLY A 30 23.75 14.63 20.25
C GLY A 30 22.47 15.25 20.84
N VAL A 31 21.34 15.20 20.11
CA VAL A 31 20.08 15.81 20.55
C VAL A 31 19.29 14.79 21.36
N HIS A 32 19.14 15.08 22.66
CA HIS A 32 18.38 14.23 23.58
C HIS A 32 16.92 14.63 23.62
N PHE A 33 16.07 13.90 22.89
CA PHE A 33 14.62 14.04 22.99
C PHE A 33 13.94 12.79 23.51
N SER A 34 12.88 13.02 24.28
CA SER A 34 11.88 12.01 24.54
C SER A 34 11.03 11.77 23.30
N LEU A 35 10.45 10.57 23.24
CA LEU A 35 9.52 10.19 22.19
C LEU A 35 8.27 11.08 22.15
N THR A 36 7.80 11.59 23.29
CA THR A 36 6.70 12.56 23.36
C THR A 36 7.04 13.87 22.67
N THR A 37 8.27 14.37 22.85
CA THR A 37 8.74 15.59 22.17
C THR A 37 8.79 15.41 20.66
N VAL A 38 9.30 14.27 20.17
CA VAL A 38 9.32 13.96 18.73
C VAL A 38 7.90 13.87 18.18
N ARG A 39 6.99 13.17 18.86
CA ARG A 39 5.57 13.08 18.46
C ARG A 39 4.89 14.45 18.39
N ARG A 40 5.12 15.31 19.40
CA ARG A 40 4.56 16.66 19.44
C ARG A 40 5.08 17.50 18.26
N ARG A 41 6.39 17.48 18.01
CA ARG A 41 7.01 18.20 16.88
C ARG A 41 6.49 17.71 15.53
N LEU A 42 6.33 16.40 15.34
CA LEU A 42 5.74 15.82 14.13
C LEU A 42 4.29 16.28 13.94
N LYS A 43 3.50 16.32 15.03
CA LYS A 43 2.13 16.85 15.01
C LYS A 43 2.07 18.34 14.64
N GLU A 44 2.95 19.16 15.22
CA GLU A 44 3.08 20.59 14.87
C GLU A 44 3.40 20.79 13.38
N MET A 45 4.14 19.86 12.77
CA MET A 45 4.51 19.91 11.35
C MET A 45 3.47 19.24 10.43
N ALA A 46 2.33 18.78 10.95
CA ALA A 46 1.34 17.99 10.21
C ALA A 46 1.95 16.73 9.53
N LEU A 47 3.03 16.19 10.11
CA LEU A 47 3.68 14.98 9.63
C LEU A 47 3.14 13.79 10.42
N TYR A 48 2.06 13.22 9.92
CA TYR A 48 1.37 12.08 10.52
C TYR A 48 1.30 10.90 9.54
N GLY A 49 1.30 9.71 10.12
CA GLY A 49 1.18 8.45 9.39
C GLY A 49 2.51 7.86 8.95
N ARG A 50 2.48 6.59 8.55
CA ARG A 50 3.63 5.91 7.96
C ARG A 50 3.66 6.19 6.47
N ARG A 51 4.87 6.27 5.89
CA ARG A 51 5.04 6.32 4.44
C ARG A 51 4.27 5.15 3.80
N LYS A 52 3.41 5.47 2.83
CA LYS A 52 2.72 4.48 2.00
C LYS A 52 3.74 3.83 1.07
N SER A 53 3.51 2.57 0.72
CA SER A 53 4.32 1.92 -0.32
C SER A 53 4.19 2.66 -1.64
N ASP A 54 5.24 2.63 -2.44
CA ASP A 54 5.26 3.35 -3.70
C ASP A 54 4.23 2.73 -4.67
N LEU A 55 3.49 3.58 -5.39
CA LEU A 55 2.36 3.12 -6.21
C LEU A 55 2.75 2.06 -7.27
N PRO A 56 3.91 2.15 -7.95
CA PRO A 56 4.33 1.15 -8.94
C PRO A 56 4.57 -0.24 -8.32
N GLU A 57 5.17 -0.29 -7.12
CA GLU A 57 5.42 -1.54 -6.39
C GLU A 57 4.09 -2.24 -6.05
N VAL A 58 3.12 -1.45 -5.61
CA VAL A 58 1.78 -1.93 -5.29
C VAL A 58 1.07 -2.41 -6.56
N ALA A 59 1.15 -1.65 -7.64
CA ALA A 59 0.54 -2.01 -8.92
C ALA A 59 1.11 -3.32 -9.46
N LEU A 60 2.43 -3.49 -9.43
CA LEU A 60 3.10 -4.72 -9.84
C LEU A 60 2.60 -5.93 -9.03
N PHE A 61 2.52 -5.79 -7.69
CA PHE A 61 1.98 -6.85 -6.87
C PHE A 61 0.51 -7.17 -7.17
N VAL A 62 -0.32 -6.15 -7.39
CA VAL A 62 -1.74 -6.36 -7.73
C VAL A 62 -1.86 -7.06 -9.09
N MET A 63 -1.01 -6.74 -10.07
CA MET A 63 -0.97 -7.44 -11.36
C MET A 63 -0.61 -8.92 -11.19
N GLU A 64 0.47 -9.23 -10.45
CA GLU A 64 0.87 -10.62 -10.15
C GLU A 64 -0.25 -11.40 -9.45
N GLU A 65 -0.96 -10.77 -8.50
CA GLU A 65 -2.09 -11.39 -7.80
C GLU A 65 -3.26 -11.71 -8.73
N LEU A 66 -3.56 -10.80 -9.67
CA LEU A 66 -4.61 -10.99 -10.67
C LEU A 66 -4.30 -12.16 -11.59
N GLU A 67 -3.03 -12.35 -11.96
CA GLU A 67 -2.59 -13.48 -12.79
C GLU A 67 -2.67 -14.82 -12.05
N LYS A 68 -2.24 -14.87 -10.78
CA LYS A 68 -2.14 -16.14 -10.00
C LYS A 68 -3.48 -16.65 -9.49
N HIS A 69 -4.20 -15.80 -8.76
CA HIS A 69 -5.41 -16.20 -8.04
C HIS A 69 -6.70 -15.85 -8.79
N GLY A 70 -6.55 -15.21 -9.95
CA GLY A 70 -7.64 -14.86 -10.84
C GLY A 70 -8.56 -13.79 -10.27
N GLN A 71 -9.50 -13.37 -11.12
CA GLN A 71 -10.50 -12.32 -10.91
C GLN A 71 -11.51 -12.58 -9.76
N LEU A 72 -11.26 -13.55 -8.87
CA LEU A 72 -12.16 -13.91 -7.78
C LEU A 72 -12.08 -12.94 -6.61
N TYR A 73 -10.90 -12.37 -6.33
CA TYR A 73 -10.72 -11.44 -5.24
C TYR A 73 -11.19 -10.02 -5.61
N GLY A 74 -12.02 -9.44 -4.74
CA GLY A 74 -12.35 -8.02 -4.79
C GLY A 74 -11.31 -7.17 -4.05
N TYR A 75 -11.44 -5.84 -4.16
CA TYR A 75 -10.47 -4.89 -3.61
C TYR A 75 -10.18 -5.04 -2.12
N LYS A 76 -11.16 -5.50 -1.31
CA LYS A 76 -10.95 -5.76 0.13
C LYS A 76 -10.00 -6.93 0.38
N ALA A 77 -10.13 -8.01 -0.38
CA ALA A 77 -9.26 -9.17 -0.27
C ALA A 77 -7.86 -8.85 -0.81
N THR A 78 -7.78 -8.17 -1.96
CA THR A 78 -6.49 -7.71 -2.52
C THR A 78 -5.77 -6.75 -1.57
N HIS A 79 -6.50 -5.85 -0.89
CA HIS A 79 -5.94 -4.98 0.14
C HIS A 79 -5.35 -5.75 1.33
N LEU A 80 -6.06 -6.78 1.79
CA LEU A 80 -5.55 -7.67 2.85
C LEU A 80 -4.27 -8.39 2.41
N ASN A 81 -4.20 -8.86 1.15
CA ASN A 81 -3.00 -9.49 0.60
C ASN A 81 -1.83 -8.51 0.51
N CYS A 82 -2.09 -7.24 0.15
CA CYS A 82 -1.08 -6.18 0.18
C CYS A 82 -0.51 -6.02 1.59
N ILE A 83 -1.37 -5.94 2.61
CA ILE A 83 -0.94 -5.82 4.01
C ILE A 83 -0.11 -7.05 4.44
N ARG A 84 -0.53 -8.26 4.05
CA ARG A 84 0.20 -9.50 4.36
C ARG A 84 1.59 -9.55 3.72
N LYS A 85 1.75 -8.98 2.51
CA LYS A 85 3.06 -8.81 1.86
C LYS A 85 3.90 -7.68 2.51
N GLY A 86 3.34 -6.91 3.44
CA GLY A 86 4.00 -5.79 4.09
C GLY A 86 3.83 -4.44 3.39
N LEU A 87 3.01 -4.38 2.33
CA LEU A 87 2.70 -3.14 1.63
C LEU A 87 1.75 -2.26 2.45
N LYS A 88 2.05 -0.96 2.51
CA LYS A 88 1.27 0.03 3.24
C LYS A 88 0.42 0.83 2.26
N VAL A 89 -0.81 0.38 2.04
CA VAL A 89 -1.74 0.97 1.06
C VAL A 89 -3.14 1.16 1.64
N THR A 90 -3.90 2.09 1.07
CA THR A 90 -5.30 2.28 1.45
C THR A 90 -6.21 1.42 0.58
N GLN A 91 -7.38 1.03 1.12
CA GLN A 91 -8.38 0.27 0.35
C GLN A 91 -8.81 1.03 -0.91
N GLU A 92 -8.94 2.35 -0.81
CA GLU A 92 -9.32 3.20 -1.94
C GLU A 92 -8.28 3.19 -3.05
N THR A 93 -6.99 3.27 -2.70
CA THR A 93 -5.90 3.14 -3.67
C THR A 93 -5.95 1.81 -4.40
N VAL A 94 -6.15 0.70 -3.67
CA VAL A 94 -6.28 -0.64 -4.26
C VAL A 94 -7.52 -0.75 -5.14
N ARG A 95 -8.65 -0.15 -4.73
CA ARG A 95 -9.89 -0.11 -5.51
C ARG A 95 -9.69 0.61 -6.85
N ILE A 96 -9.05 1.77 -6.83
CA ILE A 96 -8.74 2.56 -8.05
C ILE A 96 -7.78 1.77 -8.94
N LEU A 97 -6.71 1.19 -8.38
CA LEU A 97 -5.77 0.36 -9.13
C LEU A 97 -6.46 -0.82 -9.81
N LEU A 98 -7.31 -1.56 -9.10
CA LEU A 98 -8.06 -2.67 -9.69
C LEU A 98 -9.02 -2.22 -10.79
N GLN A 99 -9.63 -1.05 -10.65
CA GLN A 99 -10.50 -0.50 -11.69
C GLN A 99 -9.70 -0.11 -12.95
N LEU A 100 -8.45 0.30 -12.79
CA LEU A 100 -7.54 0.60 -13.90
C LEU A 100 -6.99 -0.67 -14.56
N LEU A 101 -6.61 -1.67 -13.77
CA LEU A 101 -5.94 -2.89 -14.22
C LEU A 101 -6.90 -3.98 -14.71
N ASP A 102 -8.08 -4.13 -14.10
CA ASP A 102 -9.09 -5.16 -14.42
C ASP A 102 -10.51 -4.54 -14.42
N PRO A 103 -10.79 -3.57 -15.33
CA PRO A 103 -12.08 -2.89 -15.38
C PRO A 103 -13.23 -3.88 -15.63
N GLU A 104 -13.00 -4.89 -16.48
CA GLU A 104 -13.98 -5.92 -16.78
C GLU A 104 -14.30 -6.76 -15.55
N GLY A 105 -13.29 -7.31 -14.86
CA GLY A 105 -13.53 -8.09 -13.64
C GLY A 105 -14.19 -7.27 -12.54
N VAL A 106 -13.87 -5.97 -12.42
CA VAL A 106 -14.60 -5.06 -11.53
C VAL A 106 -16.06 -4.91 -11.93
N ALA A 107 -16.36 -4.70 -13.22
CA ALA A 107 -17.73 -4.60 -13.73
C ALA A 107 -18.52 -5.90 -13.50
N TYR A 108 -17.89 -7.06 -13.74
CA TYR A 108 -18.50 -8.36 -13.48
C TYR A 108 -18.82 -8.55 -12.00
N ARG A 109 -17.87 -8.26 -11.08
CA ARG A 109 -18.13 -8.33 -9.64
C ARG A 109 -19.24 -7.36 -9.21
N ARG A 110 -19.26 -6.15 -9.78
CA ARG A 110 -20.30 -5.14 -9.52
C ARG A 110 -21.68 -5.61 -9.97
N SER A 111 -21.77 -6.39 -11.05
CA SER A 111 -23.04 -6.96 -11.53
C SER A 111 -23.65 -7.97 -10.55
N LYS A 112 -22.85 -8.51 -9.61
CA LYS A 112 -23.25 -9.57 -8.66
C LYS A 112 -23.80 -10.81 -9.35
N ARG A 113 -23.32 -11.13 -10.55
CA ARG A 113 -23.71 -12.31 -11.33
C ARG A 113 -22.59 -13.34 -11.33
N LEU A 114 -22.98 -14.62 -11.30
CA LEU A 114 -22.04 -15.72 -11.49
C LEU A 114 -21.58 -15.75 -12.95
N ARG A 115 -20.27 -15.88 -13.17
CA ARG A 115 -19.72 -16.07 -14.51
C ARG A 115 -19.90 -17.53 -14.91
N ARG A 116 -20.66 -17.77 -15.98
CA ARG A 116 -20.80 -19.12 -16.53
C ARG A 116 -19.48 -19.51 -17.19
N ARG A 117 -18.89 -20.62 -16.76
CA ARG A 117 -17.69 -21.18 -17.39
C ARG A 117 -18.06 -21.64 -18.80
N LEU A 118 -17.31 -21.17 -19.81
CA LEU A 118 -17.49 -21.61 -21.19
C LEU A 118 -16.60 -22.85 -21.40
N TYR A 119 -17.22 -24.01 -21.55
CA TYR A 119 -16.50 -25.23 -21.90
C TYR A 119 -16.35 -25.27 -23.43
N ARG A 120 -15.13 -25.02 -23.91
CA ARG A 120 -14.77 -25.30 -25.30
C ARG A 120 -14.28 -26.73 -25.37
N ASN A 121 -15.18 -27.66 -25.67
CA ASN A 121 -14.77 -29.01 -26.02
C ASN A 121 -14.68 -29.08 -27.54
N PRO A 122 -13.54 -29.44 -28.14
CA PRO A 122 -13.49 -29.79 -29.55
C PRO A 122 -14.53 -30.89 -29.83
N GLY A 123 -15.48 -30.60 -30.72
CA GLY A 123 -16.44 -31.60 -31.16
C GLY A 123 -15.78 -32.66 -32.06
N PRO A 124 -16.51 -33.69 -32.48
CA PRO A 124 -16.00 -34.75 -33.36
C PRO A 124 -15.41 -34.23 -34.69
N ASN A 125 -15.80 -33.04 -35.12
CA ASN A 125 -15.32 -32.37 -36.33
C ASN A 125 -14.35 -31.21 -36.05
N TYR A 126 -13.73 -31.16 -34.88
CA TYR A 126 -12.67 -30.20 -34.61
C TYR A 126 -11.40 -30.68 -35.32
N MET A 127 -11.06 -30.01 -36.43
CA MET A 127 -9.93 -30.37 -37.29
C MET A 127 -8.58 -30.27 -36.59
#